data_AF-A0A268NWN4-F1
#
_entry.id   AF-A0A268NWN4-F1
#
_cell.length_a   1.000
_cell.length_b   1.000
_cell.length_c   1.000
_cell.angle_alpha   90.00
_cell.angle_beta   90.00
_cell.angle_gamma   90.00
#
_symmetry.space_group_name_H-M   'P 1'
#
loop_
_entity.id
_entity.type
_entity.pdbx_description
1 polymer ?
#
loop_
_entity_poly.entity_id
_entity_poly.type
_entity_poly.pdbx_seq_one_letter_code
_entity_poly.pdbx_strand_id
1 'polypeptide(L)' 'MTQYYKGIRLKLIKRNYNGYKAKRFTLGGTNQNVWIPNKHLTSSGAIKEGENIDYIFRRAKRQLELAGYTESIPGIK' A
#
# COMPACT_ATOMS: atom_id res chain seq x y z
N MET A 1 -5.51 -2.59 10.61
CA MET A 1 -5.71 -3.71 9.68
C MET A 1 -4.40 -3.96 8.95
N THR A 2 -3.96 -5.21 8.89
CA THR A 2 -2.77 -5.63 8.14
C THR A 2 -3.21 -6.52 6.99
N GLN A 3 -2.60 -6.37 5.82
CA GLN A 3 -2.88 -7.16 4.62
C GLN A 3 -1.61 -7.26 3.77
N TYR A 4 -1.65 -8.09 2.73
CA TYR A 4 -0.53 -8.28 1.81
C TYR A 4 -0.94 -7.99 0.38
N TYR A 5 -0.06 -7.32 -0.37
CA TYR A 5 -0.20 -7.11 -1.80
C TYR A 5 1.07 -7.59 -2.50
N LYS A 6 1.00 -8.68 -3.26
CA LYS A 6 2.17 -9.28 -3.95
C LYS A 6 3.39 -9.45 -3.02
N GLY A 7 3.18 -9.98 -1.81
CA GLY A 7 4.23 -10.14 -0.80
C GLY A 7 4.56 -8.88 0.01
N ILE A 8 4.08 -7.71 -0.38
CA ILE A 8 4.30 -6.45 0.37
C ILE A 8 3.32 -6.40 1.53
N ARG A 9 3.85 -6.39 2.75
CA ARG A 9 3.05 -6.19 3.97
C ARG A 9 2.61 -4.74 4.08
N LEU A 10 1.30 -4.53 4.11
CA LEU A 10 0.64 -3.24 4.24
C LEU A 10 -0.11 -3.17 5.57
N LYS A 11 0.06 -2.08 6.32
CA LYS A 11 -0.73 -1.83 7.52
C LYS A 11 -1.39 -0.45 7.44
N LEU A 12 -2.72 -0.44 7.48
CA LEU A 12 -3.51 0.79 7.48
C LEU A 12 -3.20 1.59 8.75
N ILE A 13 -2.82 2.86 8.58
CA ILE A 13 -2.66 3.80 9.68
C ILE A 13 -4.04 4.29 10.10
N LYS A 14 -4.45 4.02 11.35
CA LYS A 14 -5.74 4.48 11.87
C LYS A 14 -5.70 6.00 12.08
N ARG A 15 -6.52 6.74 11.33
CA ARG A 15 -6.72 8.19 11.41
C ARG A 15 -8.14 8.53 10.99
N ASN A 16 -8.57 9.76 11.26
CA ASN A 16 -9.77 10.30 10.62
C ASN A 16 -9.46 10.62 9.15
N TYR A 17 -10.08 9.87 8.24
CA TYR A 17 -9.96 10.07 6.79
C TYR A 17 -11.23 10.70 6.18
N ASN A 18 -12.06 11.39 6.98
CA ASN A 18 -13.25 12.06 6.47
C ASN A 18 -12.87 13.11 5.40
N GLY A 19 -13.50 13.03 4.23
CA GLY A 19 -13.17 13.88 3.07
C GLY A 19 -11.91 13.50 2.29
N TYR A 20 -11.12 12.51 2.72
CA TYR A 20 -9.92 12.09 2.00
C TYR A 20 -10.27 11.11 0.86
N LYS A 21 -9.59 11.26 -0.28
CA LYS A 21 -9.73 10.37 -1.45
C LYS A 21 -8.80 9.15 -1.42
N ALA A 22 -7.99 9.01 -0.37
CA ALA A 22 -7.02 7.94 -0.19
C ALA A 22 -6.79 7.64 1.30
N LYS A 23 -6.29 6.44 1.61
CA LYS A 23 -5.86 6.04 2.95
C LYS A 23 -4.36 5.75 2.96
N ARG A 24 -3.70 5.98 4.11
CA ARG A 24 -2.26 5.82 4.26
C ARG A 24 -1.92 4.46 4.86
N PHE A 25 -0.96 3.76 4.25
CA PHE A 25 -0.50 2.43 4.66
C PHE A 25 1.00 2.45 4.89
N THR A 26 1.48 1.84 5.98
CA THR A 26 2.90 1.57 6.20
C THR A 26 3.35 0.32 5.46
N LEU A 27 4.59 0.32 4.98
CA LEU A 27 5.23 -0.78 4.27
C LEU A 27 6.12 -1.58 5.21
N GLY A 28 5.98 -2.91 5.24
CA GLY A 28 6.93 -3.81 5.93
C GLY A 28 7.01 -3.65 7.44
N GLY A 29 6.12 -2.87 8.07
CA GLY A 29 6.24 -2.52 9.50
C GLY A 29 7.22 -1.40 9.79
N THR A 30 7.72 -0.71 8.77
CA THR A 30 8.57 0.47 8.88
C THR A 30 7.74 1.77 8.88
N ASN A 31 8.41 2.91 8.99
CA ASN A 31 7.81 4.24 8.81
C ASN A 31 7.60 4.62 7.33
N GLN A 32 8.14 3.83 6.39
CA GLN A 32 7.86 4.01 4.97
C GLN A 32 6.39 3.74 4.71
N ASN A 33 5.80 4.50 3.79
CA ASN A 33 4.37 4.51 3.63
C ASN A 33 3.96 4.91 2.21
N VAL A 34 2.75 4.50 1.83
CA VAL A 34 2.11 4.82 0.57
C VAL A 34 0.67 5.26 0.83
N TRP A 35 0.15 6.07 -0.08
CA TRP A 35 -1.26 6.41 -0.14
C TRP A 35 -1.95 5.57 -1.19
N ILE A 36 -3.00 4.85 -0.79
CA ILE A 36 -3.81 4.05 -1.71
C ILE A 36 -5.16 4.76 -1.89
N PRO A 37 -5.52 5.15 -3.12
CA PRO A 37 -6.81 5.76 -3.42
C PRO A 37 -7.99 4.88 -2.99
N ASN A 38 -9.04 5.50 -2.45
CA ASN A 38 -10.22 4.80 -1.96
C ASN A 38 -10.93 3.98 -3.04
N LYS A 39 -10.77 4.33 -4.33
CA LYS A 39 -11.35 3.55 -5.43
C LYS A 39 -10.86 2.09 -5.47
N HIS A 40 -9.64 1.83 -4.97
CA HIS A 40 -9.06 0.48 -4.88
C HIS A 40 -9.30 -0.18 -3.52
N LEU A 41 -9.98 0.51 -2.60
CA LEU A 41 -10.20 0.06 -1.23
C LEU A 41 -11.68 -0.21 -0.96
N THR A 42 -11.95 -1.13 -0.05
CA THR A 42 -13.26 -1.27 0.58
C THR A 42 -13.46 -0.16 1.63
N SER A 43 -14.69 -0.04 2.14
CA SER A 43 -15.02 0.87 3.25
C SER A 43 -14.13 0.60 4.49
N SER A 44 -13.81 -0.67 4.77
CA SER A 44 -12.90 -1.07 5.85
C SER A 44 -11.43 -0.74 5.59
N GLY A 45 -11.06 -0.40 4.35
CA GLY A 45 -9.68 -0.13 3.94
C GLY A 45 -8.91 -1.38 3.49
N ALA A 46 -9.61 -2.48 3.23
CA ALA A 46 -9.06 -3.63 2.53
C ALA A 46 -8.81 -3.25 1.06
N ILE A 47 -7.77 -3.80 0.41
CA ILE A 47 -7.70 -3.74 -1.06
C ILE A 47 -8.84 -4.61 -1.61
N LYS A 48 -9.59 -4.13 -2.61
CA LYS A 48 -10.64 -4.94 -3.23
C LYS A 48 -10.01 -6.12 -3.97
N GLU A 49 -10.72 -7.23 -4.01
CA GLU A 49 -10.23 -8.46 -4.66
C GLU A 49 -9.96 -8.22 -6.16
N GLY A 50 -8.85 -8.76 -6.66
CA GLY A 50 -8.44 -8.61 -8.07
C GLY A 50 -7.91 -7.23 -8.48
N GLU A 51 -7.87 -6.23 -7.58
CA GLU A 51 -7.41 -4.88 -7.94
C GLU A 51 -5.91 -4.83 -8.29
N ASN A 52 -5.61 -4.17 -9.41
CA ASN A 52 -4.24 -3.84 -9.76
C ASN A 52 -3.87 -2.44 -9.25
N ILE A 53 -2.99 -2.40 -8.26
CA ILE A 53 -2.41 -1.18 -7.70
C ILE A 53 -0.89 -1.11 -7.88
N ASP A 54 -0.34 -1.88 -8.83
CA ASP A 54 1.09 -1.94 -9.12
C ASP A 54 1.69 -0.56 -9.38
N TYR A 55 0.94 0.32 -10.03
CA TYR A 55 1.41 1.68 -10.34
C TYR A 55 1.74 2.51 -9.09
N ILE A 56 1.07 2.26 -7.97
CA ILE A 56 1.34 2.94 -6.69
C ILE A 56 2.74 2.54 -6.20
N PHE A 57 3.03 1.25 -6.27
CA PHE A 57 4.30 0.67 -5.84
C PHE A 57 5.44 0.96 -6.82
N ARG A 58 5.16 1.01 -8.13
CA ARG A 58 6.09 1.49 -9.18
C ARG A 58 6.57 2.90 -8.93
N ARG A 59 5.71 3.78 -8.40
CA ARG A 59 6.07 5.15 -8.02
C ARG A 59 6.75 5.23 -6.66
N ALA A 60 6.56 4.23 -5.80
CA ALA A 60 7.08 4.16 -4.45
C ALA A 60 8.31 3.24 -4.31
N LYS A 61 9.11 3.09 -5.38
CA LYS A 61 10.30 2.21 -5.41
C LYS A 61 11.27 2.46 -4.25
N ARG A 62 11.60 3.72 -3.98
CA ARG A 62 12.53 4.06 -2.90
C ARG A 62 11.95 3.71 -1.52
N GLN A 63 10.65 3.90 -1.31
CA GLN A 63 9.98 3.56 -0.06
C GLN A 63 9.94 2.04 0.14
N LEU A 64 9.77 1.27 -0.94
CA LEU A 64 9.85 -0.19 -0.91
C LEU A 64 11.25 -0.67 -0.53
N GLU A 65 12.28 -0.12 -1.16
CA GLU A 65 13.69 -0.44 -0.85
C GLU A 65 14.02 -0.13 0.61
N LEU A 66 13.66 1.07 1.09
CA LEU A 66 13.85 1.48 2.49
C LEU A 66 13.01 0.65 3.48
N ALA A 67 11.96 -0.02 3.00
CA ALA A 67 11.15 -0.94 3.79
C ALA A 67 11.63 -2.40 3.73
N GLY A 68 12.75 -2.66 3.03
CA GLY A 68 13.35 -3.99 2.90
C GLY A 68 12.92 -4.79 1.67
N TYR A 69 12.12 -4.21 0.77
CA TYR A 69 11.71 -4.87 -0.48
C TYR A 69 12.67 -4.52 -1.62
N THR A 70 13.86 -5.14 -1.60
CA THR A 70 14.92 -4.89 -2.58
C THR A 70 14.84 -5.79 -3.81
N GLU A 71 14.18 -6.94 -3.69
CA GLU A 71 13.99 -7.92 -4.75
C GLU A 71 13.00 -7.46 -5.83
N SER A 72 13.07 -8.09 -7.00
CA SER A 72 12.10 -7.87 -8.07
C SER A 72 10.72 -8.39 -7.66
N ILE A 73 9.69 -7.58 -7.91
CA ILE A 73 8.30 -7.93 -7.59
C ILE A 73 7.51 -7.88 -8.91
N PRO A 74 6.98 -9.02 -9.40
CA PRO A 74 6.31 -9.09 -10.69
C PRO A 74 5.25 -7.99 -10.91
N GLY A 75 5.44 -7.19 -11.95
CA GLY A 75 4.57 -6.05 -12.31
C GLY A 75 4.87 -4.72 -11.59
N ILE A 76 5.82 -4.71 -10.64
CA ILE A 76 6.21 -3.52 -9.87
C ILE A 76 7.66 -3.08 -10.16
N LYS A 77 8.62 -3.98 -10.03
CA LYS A 77 10.04 -3.71 -10.23
C LYS A 77 10.67 -4.95 -10.85
#